data_AF-A0A2D5XDM6-F1
#
_entry.id   AF-A0A2D5XDM6-F1
#
_cell.length_a   1.000
_cell.length_b   1.000
_cell.length_c   1.000
_cell.angle_alpha   90.00
_cell.angle_beta   90.00
_cell.angle_gamma   90.00
#
_symmetry.space_group_name_H-M   'P 1'
#
loop_
_entity.id
_entity.type
_entity.pdbx_description
1 polymer ?
#
loop_
_entity_poly.entity_id
_entity_poly.type
_entity_poly.pdbx_seq_one_letter_code
_entity_poly.pdbx_strand_id
1 'polypeptide(L)'
;MKNPNRIFKNKRGVEQEVYFVIIESVLVLVVIIAMLQWVSSIAKDEDFEKLILSRDIALTMNTLQNIPGDIYYNYSATNIELQKFNYKFKDNLISILDPGKPLKISYPFSRNLLISSNIPITIEKKDSIEFEINNNILTIK
;
A
#
# COMPACT_ATOMS: atom_id res chain seq x y z
N MET A 1 -26.27 -42.71 -62.09
CA MET A 1 -24.97 -42.01 -62.05
C MET A 1 -25.02 -40.90 -61.00
N LYS A 2 -24.28 -41.05 -59.88
CA LYS A 2 -24.19 -40.01 -58.83
C LYS A 2 -23.10 -39.00 -59.21
N ASN A 3 -23.49 -37.74 -59.29
CA ASN A 3 -22.63 -36.63 -59.73
C ASN A 3 -21.62 -36.29 -58.61
N PRO A 4 -20.29 -36.38 -58.83
CA PRO A 4 -19.27 -36.26 -57.76
C PRO A 4 -19.04 -34.82 -57.25
N ASN A 5 -19.65 -33.80 -57.85
CA ASN A 5 -19.35 -32.39 -57.56
C ASN A 5 -20.15 -31.75 -56.42
N ARG A 6 -20.75 -32.54 -55.51
CA ARG A 6 -21.53 -32.00 -54.36
C ARG A 6 -20.74 -31.85 -53.05
N ILE A 7 -19.44 -32.14 -53.03
CA ILE A 7 -18.64 -32.17 -51.78
C ILE A 7 -18.07 -30.79 -51.38
N PHE A 8 -18.08 -29.78 -52.27
CA PHE A 8 -17.43 -28.48 -52.00
C PHE A 8 -18.37 -27.32 -51.63
N LYS A 9 -19.62 -27.58 -51.21
CA LYS A 9 -20.62 -26.50 -51.01
C LYS A 9 -20.64 -25.85 -49.61
N ASN A 10 -19.74 -26.22 -48.69
CA ASN A 10 -19.74 -25.77 -47.29
C ASN A 10 -18.56 -24.85 -46.86
N LYS A 11 -17.93 -24.12 -47.79
CA LYS A 11 -16.85 -23.18 -47.42
C LYS A 11 -17.30 -21.94 -46.60
N ARG A 12 -18.61 -21.67 -46.55
CA ARG A 12 -19.18 -20.51 -45.84
C ARG A 12 -19.21 -20.64 -44.31
N GLY A 13 -19.24 -21.87 -43.77
CA GLY A 13 -19.23 -22.09 -42.31
C GLY A 13 -17.86 -21.85 -41.68
N VAL A 14 -16.80 -22.25 -42.40
CA VAL A 14 -15.40 -22.07 -41.96
C VAL A 14 -15.04 -20.59 -41.85
N GLU A 15 -15.49 -19.75 -42.78
CA GLU A 15 -15.23 -18.31 -42.72
C GLU A 15 -15.86 -17.66 -41.48
N GLN A 16 -17.10 -18.01 -41.14
CA GLN A 16 -17.78 -17.49 -39.95
C GLN A 16 -17.11 -17.94 -38.65
N GLU A 17 -16.70 -19.21 -38.57
CA GLU A 17 -15.94 -19.73 -37.42
C GLU A 17 -14.60 -19.00 -37.25
N VAL A 18 -13.89 -18.75 -38.35
CA VAL A 18 -12.63 -18.00 -38.33
C VAL A 18 -12.83 -16.56 -37.85
N TYR A 19 -13.85 -15.86 -38.33
CA TYR A 19 -14.15 -14.50 -37.84
C TYR A 19 -14.54 -14.49 -36.36
N PHE A 20 -15.30 -15.49 -35.91
CA PHE A 20 -15.70 -15.61 -34.51
C PHE A 20 -14.48 -15.80 -33.59
N VAL A 21 -13.56 -16.70 -33.97
CA VAL A 21 -12.31 -16.93 -33.21
C VAL A 21 -11.43 -15.69 -33.18
N ILE A 22 -11.35 -14.93 -34.28
CA ILE A 22 -10.59 -13.67 -34.32
C ILE A 22 -11.19 -12.64 -33.35
N ILE A 23 -12.52 -12.47 -33.36
CA ILE A 23 -13.20 -11.54 -32.46
C ILE A 23 -12.99 -11.94 -30.99
N GLU A 24 -13.12 -13.23 -30.68
CA GLU A 24 -12.88 -13.75 -29.34
C GLU A 24 -11.43 -13.51 -28.88
N SER A 25 -10.46 -13.75 -29.77
CA SER A 25 -9.04 -13.49 -29.50
C SER A 25 -8.77 -12.00 -29.23
N VAL A 26 -9.40 -11.10 -29.98
CA VAL A 26 -9.30 -9.66 -29.77
C VAL A 26 -9.94 -9.26 -28.44
N LEU A 27 -11.10 -9.82 -28.08
CA LEU A 27 -11.75 -9.57 -26.80
C LEU A 27 -10.85 -9.98 -25.63
N VAL A 28 -10.24 -11.16 -25.70
CA VAL A 28 -9.29 -11.65 -24.68
C VAL A 28 -8.10 -10.69 -24.55
N LEU A 29 -7.54 -10.23 -25.67
CA LEU A 29 -6.44 -9.26 -25.65
C LEU A 29 -6.84 -7.93 -24.99
N VAL A 30 -8.04 -7.41 -25.29
CA VAL A 30 -8.56 -6.18 -24.68
C VAL A 30 -8.69 -6.35 -23.17
N VAL A 31 -9.21 -7.48 -22.70
CA VAL A 31 -9.35 -7.78 -21.27
C VAL A 31 -7.97 -7.84 -20.60
N ILE A 32 -7.00 -8.52 -21.21
CA ILE A 32 -5.63 -8.60 -20.68
C ILE A 32 -5.02 -7.20 -20.56
N ILE A 33 -5.14 -6.36 -21.59
CA ILE A 33 -4.61 -4.99 -21.57
C ILE A 33 -5.28 -4.17 -20.46
N ALA A 34 -6.60 -4.27 -20.31
CA ALA A 34 -7.34 -3.58 -19.26
C ALA A 34 -6.89 -4.03 -17.85
N MET A 35 -6.68 -5.33 -17.64
CA MET A 35 -6.16 -5.85 -16.36
C MET A 35 -4.75 -5.34 -16.06
N LEU A 36 -3.86 -5.34 -17.06
CA LEU A 36 -2.50 -4.82 -16.90
C LEU A 36 -2.49 -3.32 -16.58
N GLN A 37 -3.36 -2.54 -17.23
CA GLN A 37 -3.52 -1.11 -16.93
C GLN A 37 -4.03 -0.89 -15.50
N TRP A 38 -5.01 -1.67 -15.06
CA TRP A 38 -5.53 -1.58 -13.69
C TRP A 38 -4.46 -1.91 -12.65
N VAL A 39 -3.70 -3.00 -12.83
CA VAL A 39 -2.57 -3.35 -11.95
C VAL A 39 -1.52 -2.24 -11.94
N SER A 40 -1.19 -1.66 -13.10
CA SER A 40 -0.24 -0.54 -13.19
C SER A 40 -0.75 0.72 -12.48
N SER A 41 -2.07 0.98 -12.51
CA SER A 41 -2.68 2.09 -11.79
C SER A 41 -2.56 1.93 -10.29
N ILE A 42 -2.81 0.73 -9.76
CA ILE A 42 -2.66 0.43 -8.33
C ILE A 42 -1.20 0.54 -7.90
N ALA A 43 -0.26 0.06 -8.71
CA ALA A 43 1.16 0.13 -8.41
C ALA A 43 1.70 1.57 -8.34
N LYS A 44 1.01 2.53 -8.96
CA LYS A 44 1.34 3.97 -8.90
C LYS A 44 0.63 4.69 -7.76
N ASP A 45 -0.25 4.02 -7.03
CA ASP A 45 -1.06 4.64 -6.01
C ASP A 45 -0.26 4.75 -4.70
N GLU A 46 0.27 5.95 -4.45
CA GLU A 46 1.03 6.33 -3.24
C GLU A 46 0.24 6.05 -1.94
N ASP A 47 -1.06 5.83 -2.03
CA ASP A 47 -1.92 5.50 -0.90
C ASP A 47 -1.58 4.15 -0.27
N PHE A 48 -1.10 3.18 -1.06
CA PHE A 48 -0.59 1.93 -0.52
C PHE A 48 0.71 2.13 0.26
N GLU A 49 1.63 2.95 -0.28
CA GLU A 49 2.89 3.29 0.40
C GLU A 49 2.64 4.01 1.72
N LYS A 50 1.73 4.99 1.74
CA LYS A 50 1.30 5.69 2.96
C LYS A 50 0.72 4.73 3.99
N LEU A 51 -0.09 3.77 3.56
CA LEU A 51 -0.68 2.79 4.47
C LEU A 51 0.38 1.89 5.11
N ILE A 52 1.30 1.35 4.30
CA ILE A 52 2.41 0.55 4.81
C ILE A 52 3.25 1.38 5.78
N LEU A 53 3.62 2.60 5.39
CA LEU A 53 4.49 3.45 6.19
C LEU A 53 3.83 3.87 7.51
N SER A 54 2.54 4.20 7.49
CA SER A 54 1.79 4.55 8.71
C SER A 54 1.74 3.40 9.71
N ARG A 55 1.57 2.17 9.20
CA ARG A 55 1.55 0.96 10.02
C ARG A 55 2.93 0.66 10.60
N ASP A 56 3.97 0.75 9.78
CA ASP A 56 5.33 0.45 10.21
C ASP A 56 5.80 1.42 11.29
N ILE A 57 5.63 2.73 11.07
CA ILE A 57 5.95 3.77 12.07
C ILE A 57 5.13 3.56 13.35
N ALA A 58 3.86 3.14 13.25
CA ALA A 58 3.06 2.86 14.44
C ALA A 58 3.57 1.66 15.24
N LEU A 59 4.03 0.61 14.57
CA LEU A 59 4.65 -0.55 15.24
C LEU A 59 5.98 -0.16 15.88
N THR A 60 6.81 0.62 15.19
CA THR A 60 8.05 1.18 15.75
C THR A 60 7.74 2.02 16.98
N MET A 61 6.74 2.90 16.89
CA MET A 61 6.33 3.77 17.98
C MET A 61 5.83 2.99 19.20
N ASN A 62 5.00 1.96 18.98
CA ASN A 62 4.56 1.07 20.04
C ASN A 62 5.74 0.38 20.73
N THR A 63 6.76 0.01 19.96
CA THR A 63 7.96 -0.63 20.50
C THR A 63 8.77 0.36 21.33
N LEU A 64 9.04 1.56 20.80
CA LEU A 64 9.79 2.61 21.48
C LEU A 64 9.14 3.04 22.79
N GLN A 65 7.81 3.19 22.81
CA GLN A 65 7.08 3.59 24.02
C GLN A 65 7.09 2.56 25.14
N ASN A 66 7.36 1.29 24.84
CA ASN A 66 7.41 0.22 25.84
C ASN A 66 8.83 -0.04 26.35
N ILE A 67 9.86 0.60 25.76
CA ILE A 67 11.23 0.47 26.22
C ILE A 67 11.49 1.53 27.32
N PRO A 68 12.05 1.15 28.47
CA PRO A 68 12.40 2.10 29.53
C PRO A 68 13.64 2.92 29.16
N GLY A 69 13.64 4.21 29.51
CA GLY A 69 14.76 5.14 29.33
C GLY A 69 14.61 6.09 28.13
N ASP A 70 15.59 6.99 27.96
CA ASP A 70 15.66 7.88 26.81
C ASP A 70 16.17 7.13 25.58
N ILE A 71 15.38 7.13 24.50
CA ILE A 71 15.71 6.41 23.27
C ILE A 71 15.76 7.40 22.13
N TYR A 72 16.85 7.34 21.39
CA TYR A 72 17.03 8.06 20.14
C TYR A 72 16.95 7.04 19.01
N TYR A 73 15.89 7.10 18.21
CA TYR A 73 15.69 6.18 17.10
C TYR A 73 15.61 6.93 15.76
N ASN A 74 16.42 6.48 14.81
CA ASN A 74 16.46 6.99 13.44
C ASN A 74 15.75 5.99 12.53
N TYR A 75 14.52 6.31 12.13
CA TYR A 75 13.76 5.52 11.17
C TYR A 75 14.17 5.90 9.75
N SER A 76 14.48 4.89 8.93
CA SER A 76 14.72 5.03 7.50
C SER A 76 14.03 3.91 6.73
N ALA A 77 13.47 4.25 5.57
CA ALA A 77 12.81 3.30 4.68
C ALA A 77 13.66 3.11 3.41
N THR A 78 13.96 1.85 3.05
CA THR A 78 14.91 1.55 1.96
C THR A 78 14.39 1.93 0.57
N ASN A 79 13.07 2.05 0.39
CA ASN A 79 12.45 2.31 -0.92
C ASN A 79 11.36 3.38 -0.87
N ILE A 80 11.27 4.17 0.20
CA ILE A 80 10.26 5.21 0.36
C ILE A 80 10.93 6.52 0.75
N GLU A 81 10.64 7.58 0.00
CA GLU A 81 11.10 8.93 0.32
C GLU A 81 10.22 9.53 1.41
N LEU A 82 10.68 9.47 2.65
CA LEU A 82 10.00 10.03 3.82
C LEU A 82 9.69 11.51 3.67
N GLN A 83 10.53 12.27 2.97
CA GLN A 83 10.37 13.72 2.76
C GLN A 83 9.16 14.09 1.90
N LYS A 84 8.61 13.15 1.11
CA LYS A 84 7.41 13.39 0.30
C LYS A 84 6.17 13.58 1.17
N PHE A 85 6.19 13.14 2.42
CA PHE A 85 5.02 13.14 3.28
C PHE A 85 5.18 14.03 4.50
N ASN A 86 4.05 14.57 4.97
CA ASN A 86 3.92 15.30 6.21
C ASN A 86 3.38 14.38 7.30
N TYR A 87 4.03 14.36 8.44
CA TYR A 87 3.68 13.47 9.55
C TYR A 87 3.08 14.28 10.69
N LYS A 88 1.92 13.83 11.19
CA LYS A 88 1.30 14.40 12.39
C LYS A 88 1.03 13.29 13.39
N PHE A 89 1.60 13.44 14.57
CA PHE A 89 1.39 12.54 15.71
C PHE A 89 0.49 13.26 16.70
N LYS A 90 -0.77 12.84 16.82
CA LYS A 90 -1.72 13.45 17.75
C LYS A 90 -2.71 12.42 18.25
N ASP A 91 -3.07 12.49 19.53
CA ASP A 91 -4.14 11.67 20.14
C ASP A 91 -3.99 10.17 19.84
N ASN A 92 -2.76 9.63 19.98
CA ASN A 92 -2.45 8.22 19.74
C ASN A 92 -2.62 7.77 18.29
N LEU A 93 -2.61 8.73 17.35
CA LEU A 93 -2.71 8.48 15.92
C LEU A 93 -1.50 9.05 15.21
N ILE A 94 -0.90 8.24 14.34
CA ILE A 94 0.05 8.67 13.32
C ILE A 94 -0.75 8.97 12.08
N SER A 95 -0.67 10.21 11.62
CA SER A 95 -1.33 10.67 10.41
C SER A 95 -0.27 11.03 9.38
N ILE A 96 -0.35 10.39 8.22
CA ILE A 96 0.50 10.72 7.07
C ILE A 96 -0.34 11.51 6.09
N LEU A 97 0.15 12.70 5.76
CA LEU A 97 -0.46 13.68 4.88
C LEU A 97 0.43 13.85 3.65
N ASP A 98 -0.20 13.99 2.50
CA ASP A 98 0.47 14.26 1.24
C ASP A 98 0.32 15.75 0.92
N PRO A 99 1.40 16.52 0.67
CA PRO A 99 1.31 17.91 0.28
C PRO A 99 0.65 18.04 -1.11
N GLY A 100 -0.69 18.04 -1.13
CA GLY A 100 -1.47 18.20 -2.36
C GLY A 100 -2.71 17.31 -2.44
N LYS A 101 -2.86 16.29 -1.57
CA LYS A 101 -4.04 15.42 -1.54
C LYS A 101 -4.78 15.53 -0.20
N PRO A 102 -6.13 15.56 -0.20
CA PRO A 102 -6.93 15.62 1.03
C PRO A 102 -6.97 14.29 1.80
N LEU A 103 -6.50 13.20 1.18
CA LEU A 103 -6.50 11.86 1.77
C LEU A 103 -5.48 11.77 2.89
N LYS A 104 -6.01 11.57 4.10
CA LYS A 104 -5.25 11.39 5.33
C LYS A 104 -5.36 9.92 5.75
N ILE A 105 -4.25 9.20 5.70
CA ILE A 105 -4.18 7.85 6.27
C ILE A 105 -3.72 7.99 7.71
N SER A 106 -4.51 7.45 8.63
CA SER A 106 -4.23 7.51 10.07
C SER A 106 -4.16 6.10 10.62
N TYR A 107 -3.13 5.82 11.42
CA TYR A 107 -2.95 4.53 12.08
C TYR A 107 -2.81 4.72 13.59
N PRO A 108 -3.54 3.95 14.41
CA PRO A 108 -3.44 4.05 15.86
C PRO A 108 -2.14 3.44 16.38
N PHE A 109 -1.52 4.10 17.34
CA PHE A 109 -0.45 3.56 18.17
C PHE A 109 -0.91 3.56 19.64
N SER A 110 -0.60 2.51 20.38
CA SER A 110 -0.99 2.36 21.78
C SER A 110 -0.10 3.23 22.67
N ARG A 111 -0.69 4.16 23.43
CA ARG A 111 0.04 5.00 24.41
C ARG A 111 0.14 4.40 25.81
N ASN A 112 -0.36 3.18 26.02
CA ASN A 112 -0.26 2.46 27.29
C ASN A 112 -0.75 1.01 27.09
N LEU A 113 0.17 0.05 27.19
CA LEU A 113 -0.14 -1.33 27.56
C LEU A 113 0.39 -1.61 28.97
N LEU A 114 0.27 -0.62 29.87
CA LEU A 114 0.43 -0.87 31.30
C LEU A 114 -0.77 -1.72 31.73
N ILE A 115 -0.61 -3.04 31.58
CA ILE A 115 -1.32 -4.03 32.36
C ILE A 115 -1.27 -3.50 33.80
N SER A 116 -2.42 -3.32 34.41
CA SER A 116 -2.59 -3.04 35.84
C SER A 116 -1.90 -4.15 36.62
N SER A 117 -0.59 -4.05 36.75
CA SER A 117 0.22 -4.87 37.63
C SER A 117 0.49 -4.00 38.84
N ASN A 118 0.14 -4.50 40.02
CA ASN A 118 0.36 -3.85 41.31
C ASN A 118 1.86 -3.77 41.68
N ILE A 119 2.75 -3.71 40.69
CA ILE A 119 4.18 -3.64 40.90
C ILE A 119 4.56 -2.16 40.89
N PRO A 120 5.13 -1.63 41.97
CA PRO A 120 5.59 -0.25 42.03
C PRO A 120 6.85 -0.11 41.16
N ILE A 121 6.66 0.01 39.85
CA ILE A 121 7.73 0.35 38.91
C ILE A 121 7.61 1.85 38.65
N THR A 122 8.50 2.63 39.25
CA THR A 122 8.68 4.04 38.89
C THR A 122 9.45 4.09 37.58
N ILE A 123 8.72 4.04 36.46
CA ILE A 123 9.30 4.31 35.15
C ILE A 123 9.23 5.83 34.98
N GLU A 124 10.38 6.51 34.96
CA GLU A 124 10.45 7.90 34.52
C GLU A 124 9.89 7.98 33.09
N LYS A 125 8.74 8.61 32.96
CA LYS A 125 7.96 8.66 31.74
C LYS A 125 8.21 10.01 31.07
N LYS A 126 8.65 9.99 29.81
CA LYS A 126 8.77 11.20 29.00
C LYS A 126 7.38 11.58 28.48
N ASP A 127 6.89 12.75 28.86
CA ASP A 127 5.54 13.23 28.52
C ASP A 127 5.39 13.71 27.07
N SER A 128 6.50 13.88 26.35
CA SER A 128 6.53 14.37 24.98
C SER A 128 7.54 13.60 24.13
N ILE A 129 7.05 13.04 23.02
CA ILE A 129 7.88 12.48 21.95
C ILE A 129 8.08 13.57 20.91
N GLU A 130 9.33 13.90 20.60
CA GLU A 130 9.70 14.88 19.59
C GLU A 130 10.07 14.18 18.28
N PHE A 131 9.72 14.81 17.16
CA PHE A 131 9.98 14.27 15.83
C PHE A 131 10.71 15.30 14.98
N GLU A 132 11.76 14.86 14.32
CA GLU A 132 12.55 15.69 13.42
C GLU A 132 12.86 14.90 12.15
N ILE A 133 12.49 15.45 10.99
CA ILE A 133 12.81 14.85 9.69
C ILE A 133 13.98 15.61 9.10
N ASN A 134 15.08 14.90 8.86
CA ASN A 134 16.27 15.48 8.22
C ASN A 134 16.82 14.47 7.20
N ASN A 135 17.05 14.91 5.96
CA ASN A 135 17.69 14.11 4.91
C ASN A 135 17.15 12.67 4.76
N ASN A 136 15.82 12.50 4.75
CA ASN A 136 15.16 11.19 4.62
C ASN A 136 15.32 10.27 5.84
N ILE A 137 15.55 10.84 7.02
CA ILE A 137 15.59 10.15 8.30
C ILE A 137 14.54 10.79 9.20
N LEU A 138 13.65 9.98 9.77
CA LEU A 138 12.72 10.39 10.81
C LEU A 138 13.36 10.08 12.16
N THR A 139 13.77 11.12 12.88
CA THR A 139 14.31 11.02 14.23
C THR A 139 13.18 11.09 15.24
N ILE A 140 13.12 10.12 16.15
CA ILE A 140 12.16 10.05 17.25
C ILE A 140 12.96 10.20 18.54
N LYS A 141 12.63 11.23 19.34
CA LYS A 141 13.31 11.59 20.60
C LYS A 141 12.34 11.65 21.78
#